data_AF-A0A9R1MQJ0-F1
#
_entry.id   AF-A0A9R1MQJ0-F1
#
_cell.length_a   1.000
_cell.length_b   1.000
_cell.length_c   1.000
_cell.angle_alpha   90.00
_cell.angle_beta   90.00
_cell.angle_gamma   90.00
#
_symmetry.space_group_name_H-M   'P 1'
#
loop_
_entity.id
_entity.type
_entity.pdbx_description
1 polymer ?
#
loop_
_entity_poly.entity_id
_entity_poly.type
_entity_poly.pdbx_seq_one_letter_code
_entity_poly.pdbx_strand_id
1 'polypeptide(L)'
;METETGICDLPADCLALVASLTSPGDVCRLAATAHALRAAADFDAVWGSFLPADCTDILVRCSTAGDERHREGETKKELFSRLCDCPVLLDGGKLSFSLDRRSGARKYMIPAKALWYGWSGYHYGGLVWSRCHPHSRFREVAVLSYLCWVDVDVILNTKNLSGIGRGYAAYLVYRVHWLHADTAQSQNKEDLGSSSAAICYHECNHLVPQKHSRSLLWDWGWELDGSPSSSSSMSADTTEKHRSKKQRLTPDGVGMRSDGQWIEQEINIELDEQCLEGKEKNVSIEFRGFTRSHRCQIIIEGIEIRPKGMGKFKSWLN
;
A
#
# COMPACT_ATOMS: atom_id res chain seq x y z
N MET A 1 -22.89 -53.76 2.52
CA MET A 1 -22.07 -52.67 3.08
C MET A 1 -21.92 -51.66 1.95
N GLU A 2 -22.64 -50.55 2.02
CA GLU A 2 -22.44 -49.46 1.08
C GLU A 2 -21.13 -48.78 1.48
N THR A 3 -20.12 -48.88 0.62
CA THR A 3 -18.91 -48.07 0.76
C THR A 3 -19.30 -46.65 0.41
N GLU A 4 -19.40 -45.77 1.40
CA GLU A 4 -19.57 -44.34 1.15
C GLU A 4 -18.43 -43.88 0.26
N THR A 5 -18.75 -43.47 -0.97
CA THR A 5 -17.80 -42.89 -1.89
C THR A 5 -17.61 -41.42 -1.53
N GLY A 6 -16.37 -41.05 -1.22
CA GLY A 6 -15.98 -39.68 -0.88
C GLY A 6 -15.47 -38.91 -2.08
N ILE A 7 -15.31 -37.60 -1.92
CA ILE A 7 -14.74 -36.73 -2.98
C ILE A 7 -13.35 -37.21 -3.45
N CYS A 8 -12.58 -37.85 -2.56
CA CYS A 8 -11.24 -38.35 -2.88
C CYS A 8 -11.22 -39.60 -3.77
N ASP A 9 -12.39 -40.22 -4.02
CA ASP A 9 -12.53 -41.39 -4.89
C ASP A 9 -12.78 -41.01 -6.36
N LEU A 10 -12.94 -39.71 -6.64
CA LEU A 10 -13.09 -39.20 -8.00
C LEU A 10 -11.75 -39.28 -8.78
N PRO A 11 -11.79 -39.44 -10.12
CA PRO A 11 -10.61 -39.33 -10.96
C PRO A 11 -9.87 -38.00 -10.76
N ALA A 12 -8.54 -38.04 -10.84
CA ALA A 12 -7.69 -36.85 -10.63
C ALA A 12 -8.08 -35.68 -11.56
N ASP A 13 -8.46 -35.97 -12.81
CA ASP A 13 -8.90 -34.96 -13.78
C ASP A 13 -10.19 -34.26 -13.37
N CYS A 14 -11.14 -34.97 -12.74
CA CYS A 14 -12.36 -34.37 -12.21
C CYS A 14 -12.04 -33.45 -11.03
N LEU A 15 -11.14 -33.88 -10.15
CA LEU A 15 -10.68 -33.06 -9.02
C LEU A 15 -9.91 -31.82 -9.48
N ALA A 16 -9.07 -31.96 -10.51
CA ALA A 16 -8.37 -30.85 -11.14
C ALA A 16 -9.35 -29.87 -11.79
N LEU A 17 -10.38 -30.36 -12.49
CA LEU A 17 -11.42 -29.49 -13.04
C LEU A 17 -12.13 -28.70 -11.94
N VAL A 18 -12.55 -29.36 -10.86
CA VAL A 18 -13.17 -28.67 -9.72
C VAL A 18 -12.21 -27.64 -9.13
N ALA A 19 -10.95 -27.99 -8.90
CA ALA A 19 -9.93 -27.08 -8.38
C ALA A 19 -9.73 -25.85 -9.29
N SER A 20 -9.72 -26.03 -10.61
CA SER A 20 -9.53 -24.95 -11.59
C SER A 20 -10.65 -23.90 -11.59
N LEU A 21 -11.83 -24.25 -11.05
CA LEU A 21 -13.00 -23.38 -10.92
C LEU A 21 -13.03 -22.63 -9.56
N THR A 22 -12.04 -22.84 -8.70
CA THR A 22 -11.93 -22.17 -7.39
C THR A 22 -10.89 -21.03 -7.42
N SER A 23 -10.47 -20.52 -6.27
CA SER A 23 -9.35 -19.57 -6.18
C SER A 23 -8.02 -20.29 -5.93
N PRO A 24 -6.86 -19.70 -6.31
CA PRO A 24 -5.54 -20.26 -5.97
C PRO A 24 -5.38 -20.54 -4.47
N GLY A 25 -5.92 -19.64 -3.63
CA GLY A 25 -5.95 -19.81 -2.19
C GLY A 25 -6.76 -21.02 -1.72
N ASP A 26 -7.90 -21.30 -2.37
CA ASP A 26 -8.70 -22.50 -2.12
C ASP A 26 -7.98 -23.76 -2.57
N VAL A 27 -7.34 -23.75 -3.73
CA VAL A 27 -6.56 -24.89 -4.20
C VAL A 27 -5.44 -25.24 -3.23
N CYS A 28 -4.74 -24.24 -2.69
CA CYS A 28 -3.72 -24.47 -1.66
C CYS A 28 -4.32 -25.10 -0.39
N ARG A 29 -5.53 -24.70 0.01
CA ARG A 29 -6.25 -25.29 1.15
C ARG A 29 -6.68 -26.74 0.85
N LEU A 30 -7.23 -27.01 -0.33
CA LEU A 30 -7.63 -28.34 -0.78
C LEU A 30 -6.42 -29.29 -0.83
N ALA A 31 -5.28 -28.83 -1.33
CA ALA A 31 -4.04 -29.61 -1.36
C ALA A 31 -3.54 -30.02 0.04
N ALA A 32 -3.93 -29.28 1.09
CA ALA A 32 -3.55 -29.58 2.46
C ALA A 32 -4.42 -30.67 3.11
N THR A 33 -5.62 -30.96 2.59
CA THR A 33 -6.59 -31.85 3.26
C THR A 33 -6.38 -33.34 2.95
N ALA A 34 -6.05 -33.69 1.70
CA ALA A 34 -5.90 -35.09 1.28
C ALA A 34 -4.84 -35.27 0.18
N HIS A 35 -4.26 -36.47 0.08
CA HIS A 35 -3.27 -36.79 -0.95
C HIS A 35 -3.85 -36.71 -2.37
N ALA A 36 -5.05 -37.24 -2.59
CA ALA A 36 -5.73 -37.19 -3.89
C ALA A 36 -5.95 -35.74 -4.36
N LEU A 37 -6.38 -34.86 -3.45
CA LEU A 37 -6.57 -33.43 -3.73
C LEU A 37 -5.26 -32.69 -3.97
N ARG A 38 -4.18 -33.08 -3.28
CA ARG A 38 -2.85 -32.52 -3.53
C ARG A 38 -2.34 -32.87 -4.93
N ALA A 39 -2.45 -34.14 -5.30
CA ALA A 39 -2.07 -34.59 -6.64
C ALA A 39 -2.87 -33.84 -7.72
N ALA A 40 -4.19 -33.67 -7.51
CA ALA A 40 -5.05 -32.89 -8.41
C ALA A 40 -4.70 -31.39 -8.46
N ALA A 41 -4.32 -30.81 -7.32
CA ALA A 41 -3.92 -29.41 -7.22
C ALA A 41 -2.58 -29.10 -7.92
N ASP A 42 -1.74 -30.11 -8.17
CA ASP A 42 -0.45 -29.95 -8.84
C ASP A 42 -0.55 -30.00 -10.37
N PHE A 43 -1.74 -30.24 -10.94
CA PHE A 43 -1.92 -30.22 -12.39
C PHE A 43 -1.79 -28.81 -12.98
N ASP A 44 -1.02 -28.71 -14.08
CA ASP A 44 -0.84 -27.45 -14.80
C ASP A 44 -2.15 -26.85 -15.35
N ALA A 45 -3.14 -27.68 -15.66
CA ALA A 45 -4.46 -27.20 -16.09
C ALA A 45 -5.12 -26.29 -15.02
N VAL A 46 -4.92 -26.61 -13.74
CA VAL A 46 -5.45 -25.84 -12.61
C VAL A 46 -4.77 -24.47 -12.55
N TRP A 47 -3.44 -24.42 -12.54
CA TRP A 47 -2.71 -23.15 -12.47
C TRP A 47 -2.83 -22.33 -13.74
N GLY A 48 -3.06 -23.00 -14.88
CA GLY A 48 -3.36 -22.33 -16.14
C GLY A 48 -4.67 -21.56 -16.15
N SER A 49 -5.68 -21.95 -15.37
CA SER A 49 -6.94 -21.19 -15.28
C SER A 49 -6.79 -19.92 -14.42
N PHE A 50 -5.78 -19.86 -13.55
CA PHE A 50 -5.50 -18.70 -12.69
C PHE A 50 -4.57 -17.67 -13.33
N LEU A 51 -3.89 -18.03 -14.41
CA LEU A 51 -3.05 -17.11 -15.14
C LEU A 51 -3.92 -16.20 -16.04
N PRO A 52 -3.53 -14.93 -16.22
CA PRO A 52 -4.14 -14.05 -17.22
C PRO A 52 -4.19 -14.70 -18.61
N ALA A 53 -5.31 -14.54 -19.34
CA ALA A 53 -5.42 -15.05 -20.71
C ALA A 53 -4.37 -14.44 -21.67
N ASP A 54 -4.00 -13.18 -21.44
CA ASP A 54 -2.95 -12.40 -22.10
C ASP A 54 -1.58 -12.53 -21.42
N CYS A 55 -1.36 -13.57 -20.60
CA CYS A 55 -0.09 -13.77 -19.87
C CYS A 55 1.12 -13.76 -20.81
N THR A 56 1.00 -14.37 -22.00
CA THR A 56 2.05 -14.36 -23.02
C THR A 56 2.42 -12.95 -23.46
N ASP A 57 1.43 -12.07 -23.66
CA ASP A 57 1.65 -10.69 -24.09
C ASP A 57 2.30 -9.86 -22.96
N ILE A 58 1.91 -10.13 -21.71
CA ILE A 58 2.54 -9.53 -20.52
C ILE A 58 4.02 -9.94 -20.44
N LEU A 59 4.33 -11.21 -20.67
CA LEU A 59 5.71 -11.71 -20.64
C LEU A 59 6.58 -11.14 -21.77
N VAL A 60 6.00 -10.89 -22.96
CA VAL A 60 6.70 -10.20 -24.07
C VAL A 60 7.05 -8.75 -23.72
N ARG A 61 6.18 -8.06 -22.96
CA ARG A 61 6.41 -6.67 -22.50
C ARG A 61 7.44 -6.55 -21.38
N CYS A 62 7.86 -7.67 -20.77
CA CYS A 62 8.84 -7.66 -19.70
C CYS A 62 10.21 -7.19 -20.22
N SER A 63 10.77 -6.19 -19.55
CA SER A 63 11.92 -5.43 -20.06
C SER A 63 13.28 -6.07 -19.77
N THR A 64 13.33 -7.22 -19.11
CA THR A 64 14.57 -7.93 -18.78
C THR A 64 15.00 -8.84 -19.93
N ALA A 65 16.29 -8.77 -20.26
CA ALA A 65 16.94 -9.70 -21.15
C ALA A 65 17.13 -11.04 -20.41
N GLY A 66 16.70 -12.15 -21.01
CA GLY A 66 17.08 -13.50 -20.57
C GLY A 66 16.13 -14.19 -19.59
N ASP A 67 16.08 -13.78 -18.32
CA ASP A 67 15.70 -14.71 -17.24
C ASP A 67 14.22 -14.73 -16.79
N GLU A 68 13.43 -13.71 -17.12
CA GLU A 68 12.06 -13.55 -16.56
C GLU A 68 10.94 -13.98 -17.52
N ARG A 69 11.24 -14.14 -18.81
CA ARG A 69 10.22 -14.31 -19.86
C ARG A 69 9.63 -15.71 -19.88
N HIS A 70 10.49 -16.71 -19.74
CA HIS A 70 10.11 -18.11 -19.61
C HIS A 70 11.36 -18.88 -19.19
N ARG A 71 11.30 -19.56 -18.04
CA ARG A 71 12.36 -20.51 -17.67
C ARG A 71 12.03 -21.84 -18.32
N GLU A 72 12.98 -22.40 -19.05
CA GLU A 72 12.77 -23.67 -19.75
C GLU A 72 12.39 -24.76 -18.74
N GLY A 73 11.22 -25.39 -18.96
CA GLY A 73 10.66 -26.39 -18.04
C GLY A 73 9.85 -25.84 -16.87
N GLU A 74 9.61 -24.51 -16.77
CA GLU A 74 8.76 -23.92 -15.72
C GLU A 74 7.30 -24.35 -15.88
N THR A 75 6.76 -24.97 -14.83
CA THR A 75 5.34 -25.32 -14.73
C THR A 75 4.47 -24.07 -14.59
N LYS A 76 3.18 -24.15 -14.91
CA LYS A 76 2.26 -23.01 -14.75
C LYS A 76 2.12 -22.61 -13.28
N LYS A 77 2.24 -23.57 -12.37
CA LYS A 77 2.29 -23.34 -10.92
C LYS A 77 3.49 -22.50 -10.51
N GLU A 78 4.68 -22.86 -11.00
CA GLU A 78 5.92 -22.12 -10.72
C GLU A 78 5.86 -20.71 -11.30
N LEU A 79 5.37 -20.56 -12.54
CA LEU A 79 5.13 -19.27 -13.17
C LEU A 79 4.17 -18.42 -12.31
N PHE A 80 3.06 -18.98 -11.86
CA PHE A 80 2.10 -18.27 -10.99
C PHE A 80 2.76 -17.82 -9.68
N SER A 81 3.51 -18.71 -9.01
CA SER A 81 4.23 -18.37 -7.77
C SER A 81 5.24 -17.25 -8.01
N ARG A 82 6.01 -17.33 -9.09
CA ARG A 82 6.99 -16.30 -9.46
C ARG A 82 6.34 -14.95 -9.68
N LEU A 83 5.23 -14.89 -10.43
CA LEU A 83 4.49 -13.64 -10.64
C LEU A 83 3.85 -13.10 -9.35
N CYS A 84 3.62 -13.94 -8.34
CA CYS A 84 3.14 -13.51 -7.02
C CYS A 84 4.26 -12.92 -6.15
N ASP A 85 5.45 -13.51 -6.21
CA ASP A 85 6.58 -13.21 -5.32
C ASP A 85 7.51 -12.14 -5.87
N CYS A 86 7.71 -12.11 -7.19
CA CYS A 86 8.63 -11.22 -7.89
C CYS A 86 7.85 -10.34 -8.89
N PRO A 87 7.57 -9.07 -8.55
CA PRO A 87 6.95 -8.16 -9.50
C PRO A 87 7.86 -7.92 -10.71
N VAL A 88 7.30 -8.10 -11.91
CA VAL A 88 8.00 -7.89 -13.18
C VAL A 88 7.84 -6.45 -13.66
N LEU A 89 8.83 -5.94 -14.38
CA LEU A 89 8.80 -4.59 -14.97
C LEU A 89 8.41 -4.64 -16.44
N LEU A 90 7.37 -3.89 -16.79
CA LEU A 90 6.83 -3.77 -18.13
C LEU A 90 7.26 -2.45 -18.80
N ASP A 91 7.30 -2.44 -20.13
CA ASP A 91 7.45 -1.25 -20.99
C ASP A 91 8.65 -0.33 -20.66
N GLY A 92 9.79 -0.93 -20.33
CA GLY A 92 11.01 -0.24 -19.92
C GLY A 92 11.00 0.23 -18.46
N GLY A 93 10.19 -0.39 -17.60
CA GLY A 93 10.04 0.01 -16.19
C GLY A 93 9.03 1.12 -15.96
N LYS A 94 8.11 1.34 -16.91
CA LYS A 94 7.02 2.31 -16.79
C LYS A 94 5.83 1.79 -15.99
N LEU A 95 5.80 0.47 -15.74
CA LEU A 95 4.77 -0.20 -14.98
C LEU A 95 5.37 -1.46 -14.35
N SER A 96 4.94 -1.82 -13.16
CA SER A 96 5.25 -3.12 -12.54
C SER A 96 3.99 -3.97 -12.48
N PHE A 97 4.13 -5.27 -12.68
CA PHE A 97 3.05 -6.25 -12.68
C PHE A 97 3.36 -7.41 -11.73
N SER A 98 2.34 -7.88 -11.00
CA SER A 98 2.40 -9.11 -10.20
C SER A 98 0.99 -9.68 -10.03
N LEU A 99 0.87 -10.88 -9.46
CA LEU A 99 -0.41 -11.50 -9.13
C LEU A 99 -0.66 -11.52 -7.62
N ASP A 100 -1.92 -11.40 -7.22
CA ASP A 100 -2.35 -11.65 -5.85
C ASP A 100 -2.38 -13.15 -5.58
N ARG A 101 -1.66 -13.58 -4.55
CA ARG A 101 -1.44 -15.01 -4.27
C ARG A 101 -2.71 -15.77 -3.94
N ARG A 102 -3.73 -15.10 -3.38
CA ARG A 102 -4.97 -15.76 -2.93
C ARG A 102 -6.02 -15.81 -4.02
N SER A 103 -6.18 -14.71 -4.75
CA SER A 103 -7.24 -14.55 -5.75
C SER A 103 -6.77 -14.79 -7.18
N GLY A 104 -5.47 -14.75 -7.46
CA GLY A 104 -4.92 -14.75 -8.82
C GLY A 104 -5.19 -13.44 -9.58
N ALA A 105 -5.76 -12.44 -8.91
CA ALA A 105 -6.06 -11.16 -9.54
C ALA A 105 -4.79 -10.34 -9.78
N ARG A 106 -4.84 -9.46 -10.77
CA ARG A 106 -3.70 -8.67 -11.21
C ARG A 106 -3.36 -7.60 -10.17
N LYS A 107 -2.08 -7.28 -10.03
CA LYS A 107 -1.59 -6.13 -9.28
C LYS A 107 -0.68 -5.33 -10.18
N TYR A 108 -0.92 -4.03 -10.22
CA TYR A 108 -0.11 -3.11 -11.01
C TYR A 108 0.48 -2.05 -10.10
N MET A 109 1.71 -1.63 -10.38
CA MET A 109 2.29 -0.47 -9.71
C MET A 109 2.85 0.51 -10.72
N ILE A 110 2.47 1.76 -10.56
CA ILE A 110 2.93 2.88 -11.38
C ILE A 110 4.13 3.50 -10.67
N PRO A 111 5.28 3.63 -11.33
CA PRO A 111 6.45 4.22 -10.72
C PRO A 111 6.22 5.68 -10.38
N ALA A 112 6.90 6.16 -9.35
CA ALA A 112 6.98 7.57 -8.97
C ALA A 112 7.27 8.49 -10.16
N LYS A 113 8.06 8.03 -11.14
CA LYS A 113 8.43 8.79 -12.34
C LYS A 113 7.25 9.11 -13.28
N ALA A 114 6.19 8.31 -13.22
CA ALA A 114 5.00 8.48 -14.03
C ALA A 114 3.89 9.26 -13.31
N LEU A 115 4.14 9.73 -12.08
CA LEU A 115 3.19 10.53 -11.29
C LEU A 115 3.44 12.01 -11.53
N TRP A 116 2.37 12.80 -11.46
CA TRP A 116 2.45 14.24 -11.34
C TRP A 116 2.53 14.64 -9.87
N TYR A 117 3.28 15.70 -9.60
CA TYR A 117 3.50 16.19 -8.25
C TYR A 117 3.15 17.67 -8.16
N GLY A 118 2.27 18.01 -7.23
CA GLY A 118 2.14 19.35 -6.67
C GLY A 118 2.74 19.35 -5.26
N TRP A 119 3.40 20.42 -4.84
CA TRP A 119 3.78 20.55 -3.43
C TRP A 119 3.88 22.01 -3.03
N SER A 120 3.81 22.26 -1.73
CA SER A 120 4.30 23.50 -1.15
C SER A 120 5.40 23.19 -0.13
N GLY A 121 6.39 24.08 -0.07
CA GLY A 121 7.52 23.94 0.82
C GLY A 121 8.30 25.24 0.91
N TYR A 122 9.37 25.21 1.72
CA TYR A 122 10.31 26.32 1.84
C TYR A 122 11.14 26.47 0.55
N HIS A 123 11.86 27.57 0.40
CA HIS A 123 12.73 27.83 -0.76
C HIS A 123 13.78 26.75 -1.04
N TYR A 124 14.07 25.87 -0.06
CA TYR A 124 14.99 24.74 -0.17
C TYR A 124 14.31 23.37 -0.31
N GLY A 125 12.97 23.34 -0.30
CA GLY A 125 12.19 22.13 -0.55
C GLY A 125 12.15 21.81 -2.04
N GLY A 126 12.26 20.52 -2.36
CA GLY A 126 12.34 20.09 -3.74
C GLY A 126 12.18 18.59 -3.93
N LEU A 127 11.98 18.23 -5.19
CA LEU A 127 11.92 16.87 -5.70
C LEU A 127 13.28 16.50 -6.32
N VAL A 128 13.89 15.45 -5.80
CA VAL A 128 15.11 14.86 -6.36
C VAL A 128 14.81 13.42 -6.78
N TRP A 129 15.36 13.00 -7.91
CA TRP A 129 15.30 11.61 -8.35
C TRP A 129 16.48 10.83 -7.78
N SER A 130 16.20 9.88 -6.89
CA SER A 130 17.22 8.94 -6.40
C SER A 130 17.24 7.71 -7.28
N ARG A 131 18.42 7.33 -7.75
CA ARG A 131 18.61 6.14 -8.59
C ARG A 131 18.99 4.94 -7.73
N CYS A 132 18.52 3.76 -8.13
CA CYS A 132 18.93 2.47 -7.56
C CYS A 132 18.69 2.39 -6.04
N HIS A 133 17.52 2.84 -5.58
CA HIS A 133 17.14 2.68 -4.18
C HIS A 133 17.09 1.17 -3.83
N PRO A 134 17.79 0.71 -2.77
CA PRO A 134 18.03 -0.72 -2.53
C PRO A 134 16.76 -1.55 -2.31
N HIS A 135 15.68 -0.89 -1.92
CA HIS A 135 14.39 -1.53 -1.66
C HIS A 135 13.33 -1.20 -2.70
N SER A 136 13.66 -0.47 -3.77
CA SER A 136 12.68 -0.17 -4.82
C SER A 136 12.77 -1.16 -5.97
N ARG A 137 11.61 -1.54 -6.50
CA ARG A 137 11.51 -2.30 -7.76
C ARG A 137 11.80 -1.45 -9.00
N PHE A 138 11.77 -0.12 -8.87
CA PHE A 138 12.03 0.80 -9.98
C PHE A 138 13.44 1.37 -9.92
N ARG A 139 13.96 1.75 -11.10
CA ARG A 139 15.29 2.35 -11.23
C ARG A 139 15.39 3.71 -10.53
N GLU A 140 14.29 4.47 -10.49
CA GLU A 140 14.24 5.80 -9.90
C GLU A 140 13.05 5.92 -8.96
N VAL A 141 13.28 6.54 -7.79
CA VAL A 141 12.24 6.91 -6.82
C VAL A 141 12.24 8.42 -6.63
N ALA A 142 11.07 8.98 -6.30
CA ALA A 142 10.93 10.39 -5.99
C ALA A 142 11.33 10.64 -4.54
N VAL A 143 12.22 11.59 -4.29
CA VAL A 143 12.65 11.99 -2.96
C VAL A 143 12.26 13.45 -2.76
N LEU A 144 11.28 13.68 -1.89
CA LEU A 144 10.77 15.01 -1.57
C LEU A 144 11.22 15.43 -0.18
N SER A 145 11.81 16.61 -0.05
CA SER A 145 12.34 17.10 1.23
C SER A 145 11.78 18.49 1.57
N TYR A 146 11.69 18.82 2.86
CA TYR A 146 11.29 20.14 3.36
C TYR A 146 9.93 20.66 2.86
N LEU A 147 8.95 19.75 2.77
CA LEU A 147 7.59 20.07 2.33
C LEU A 147 6.65 20.34 3.51
N CYS A 148 5.55 21.04 3.24
CA CYS A 148 4.39 21.18 4.13
C CYS A 148 3.27 20.20 3.73
N TRP A 149 3.11 19.96 2.44
CA TRP A 149 2.21 18.97 1.87
C TRP A 149 2.71 18.53 0.49
N VAL A 150 2.22 17.36 0.04
CA VAL A 150 2.45 16.82 -1.29
C VAL A 150 1.13 16.37 -1.89
N ASP A 151 0.91 16.77 -3.14
CA ASP A 151 -0.09 16.25 -4.05
C ASP A 151 0.57 15.29 -5.01
N VAL A 152 -0.06 14.14 -5.20
CA VAL A 152 0.37 13.12 -6.14
C VAL A 152 -0.83 12.71 -6.96
N ASP A 153 -0.72 12.91 -8.27
CA ASP A 153 -1.82 12.65 -9.19
C ASP A 153 -1.35 11.77 -10.35
N VAL A 154 -2.21 10.89 -10.85
CA VAL A 154 -1.94 10.09 -12.04
C VAL A 154 -3.20 9.73 -12.80
N ILE A 155 -3.09 9.74 -14.12
CA ILE A 155 -4.14 9.29 -15.03
C ILE A 155 -3.79 7.91 -15.58
N LEU A 156 -4.67 6.95 -15.34
CA LEU A 156 -4.47 5.55 -15.66
C LEU A 156 -5.42 5.08 -16.74
N ASN A 157 -4.86 4.61 -17.85
CA ASN A 157 -5.65 4.00 -18.89
C ASN A 157 -6.07 2.57 -18.50
N THR A 158 -7.38 2.33 -18.38
CA THR A 158 -7.93 1.02 -18.00
C THR A 158 -7.64 -0.08 -19.04
N LYS A 159 -7.30 0.25 -20.29
CA LYS A 159 -6.84 -0.74 -21.29
C LYS A 159 -5.57 -1.47 -20.85
N ASN A 160 -4.64 -0.76 -20.21
CA ASN A 160 -3.41 -1.34 -19.67
C ASN A 160 -3.67 -2.20 -18.42
N LEU A 161 -4.90 -2.16 -17.91
CA LEU A 161 -5.36 -2.75 -16.66
C LEU A 161 -6.64 -3.56 -16.89
N SER A 162 -6.75 -4.23 -18.04
CA SER A 162 -7.88 -5.10 -18.37
C SER A 162 -8.11 -6.12 -17.23
N GLY A 163 -9.33 -6.21 -16.73
CA GLY A 163 -9.68 -7.04 -15.57
C GLY A 163 -9.67 -6.34 -14.20
N ILE A 164 -9.40 -5.04 -14.13
CA ILE A 164 -9.75 -4.23 -12.95
C ILE A 164 -11.26 -4.01 -12.94
N GLY A 165 -11.96 -4.79 -12.13
CA GLY A 165 -13.39 -4.67 -11.87
C GLY A 165 -13.70 -3.92 -10.58
N ARG A 166 -14.96 -4.00 -10.13
CA ARG A 166 -15.36 -3.53 -8.80
C ARG A 166 -14.55 -4.29 -7.74
N GLY A 167 -13.92 -3.56 -6.81
CA GLY A 167 -13.19 -4.15 -5.70
C GLY A 167 -11.67 -3.98 -5.74
N TYR A 168 -11.11 -3.18 -6.62
CA TYR A 168 -9.71 -2.73 -6.51
C TYR A 168 -9.60 -1.46 -5.64
N ALA A 169 -8.43 -1.29 -5.04
CA ALA A 169 -8.05 -0.08 -4.31
C ALA A 169 -6.63 0.34 -4.69
N ALA A 170 -6.35 1.62 -4.53
CA ALA A 170 -5.04 2.20 -4.81
C ALA A 170 -4.32 2.48 -3.50
N TYR A 171 -3.01 2.33 -3.52
CA TYR A 171 -2.16 2.50 -2.36
C TYR A 171 -0.94 3.33 -2.76
N LEU A 172 -0.75 4.47 -2.12
CA LEU A 172 0.51 5.22 -2.21
C LEU A 172 1.57 4.46 -1.41
N VAL A 173 2.70 4.14 -2.05
CA VAL A 173 3.80 3.41 -1.41
C VAL A 173 5.00 4.34 -1.24
N TYR A 174 5.36 4.59 0.02
CA TYR A 174 6.38 5.57 0.37
C TYR A 174 7.13 5.24 1.67
N ARG A 175 8.20 5.98 1.93
CA ARG A 175 8.95 6.01 3.20
C ARG A 175 9.01 7.42 3.73
N VAL A 176 9.19 7.53 5.03
CA VAL A 176 9.46 8.79 5.73
C VAL A 176 10.79 8.65 6.47
N HIS A 177 11.74 9.51 6.12
CA HIS A 177 13.02 9.66 6.81
C HIS A 177 13.04 11.01 7.53
N TRP A 178 13.51 11.02 8.78
CA TRP A 178 13.66 12.25 9.55
C TRP A 178 15.05 12.83 9.37
N LEU A 179 15.13 14.11 9.02
CA LEU A 179 16.38 14.85 8.95
C LEU A 179 16.69 15.32 10.38
N HIS A 180 17.56 14.59 11.08
CA HIS A 180 18.08 15.03 12.38
C HIS A 180 18.92 16.30 12.16
N ALA A 181 18.80 17.26 13.07
CA ALA A 181 19.76 18.36 13.11
C ALA A 181 21.08 17.80 13.64
N ASP A 182 22.14 17.86 12.84
CA ASP A 182 23.49 17.59 13.31
C ASP A 182 23.78 18.50 14.50
N THR A 183 23.90 17.92 15.69
CA THR A 183 24.52 18.61 16.81
C THR A 183 26.02 18.50 16.60
N ALA A 184 26.56 19.36 15.73
CA ALA A 184 28.00 19.54 15.64
C ALA A 184 28.53 20.09 16.97
N GLN A 185 29.65 19.52 17.41
CA GLN A 185 30.29 19.68 18.71
C GLN A 185 30.54 21.14 19.13
N SER A 186 30.32 21.44 20.41
CA SER A 186 31.25 22.28 21.17
C SER A 186 31.21 21.89 22.66
N GLN A 187 32.37 21.48 23.17
CA GLN A 187 32.61 21.37 24.61
C GLN A 187 32.57 22.77 25.22
N ASN A 188 31.77 22.98 26.27
CA ASN A 188 32.15 23.56 27.56
C ASN A 188 31.00 24.30 28.26
N LYS A 189 30.86 23.94 29.55
CA LYS A 189 30.43 24.75 30.70
C LYS A 189 28.95 24.74 31.12
N GLU A 190 28.80 24.43 32.41
CA GLU A 190 27.60 24.27 33.22
C GLU A 190 26.81 25.57 33.44
N ASP A 191 25.51 25.37 33.71
CA ASP A 191 24.50 26.20 34.37
C ASP A 191 24.20 27.61 33.84
N LEU A 192 22.98 27.80 33.30
CA LEU A 192 21.88 28.52 33.97
C LEU A 192 20.62 28.44 33.09
N GLY A 193 19.47 28.17 33.70
CA GLY A 193 18.21 27.90 33.01
C GLY A 193 17.76 29.01 32.07
N SER A 194 17.16 28.60 30.95
CA SER A 194 16.17 29.41 30.27
C SER A 194 15.23 28.54 29.45
N SER A 195 13.98 28.55 29.88
CA SER A 195 12.81 28.06 29.17
C SER A 195 12.71 28.74 27.81
N SER A 196 12.84 27.98 26.72
CA SER A 196 12.12 28.28 25.48
C SER A 196 12.18 27.10 24.52
N ALA A 197 11.03 26.80 23.94
CA ALA A 197 10.83 25.89 22.82
C ALA A 197 10.92 24.39 23.17
N ALA A 198 9.94 23.91 23.96
CA ALA A 198 9.42 22.57 23.75
C ALA A 198 8.75 22.53 22.35
N ILE A 199 9.54 22.47 21.28
CA ILE A 199 9.05 22.20 19.94
C ILE A 199 8.59 20.75 19.97
N CYS A 200 7.28 20.54 19.90
CA CYS A 200 6.65 19.24 19.89
C CYS A 200 7.22 18.36 18.76
N TYR A 201 8.16 17.48 19.08
CA TYR A 201 8.51 16.34 18.25
C TYR A 201 7.34 15.36 18.25
N HIS A 202 6.42 15.51 17.31
CA HIS A 202 5.44 14.47 17.02
C HIS A 202 5.98 13.60 15.89
N GLU A 203 6.64 12.49 16.25
CA GLU A 203 7.08 11.42 15.35
C GLU A 203 5.86 10.73 14.69
N CYS A 204 5.38 11.31 13.60
CA CYS A 204 4.37 10.69 12.76
C CYS A 204 5.03 10.18 11.48
N ASN A 205 5.25 8.87 11.42
CA ASN A 205 5.86 8.20 10.25
C ASN A 205 4.89 8.07 9.06
N HIS A 206 3.88 8.92 8.92
CA HIS A 206 2.88 8.82 7.85
C HIS A 206 2.37 10.21 7.44
N LEU A 207 1.91 10.30 6.19
CA LEU A 207 1.21 11.44 5.63
C LEU A 207 -0.23 11.49 6.15
N VAL A 208 -0.68 12.68 6.58
CA VAL A 208 -2.06 12.89 7.00
C VAL A 208 -2.90 13.24 5.78
N PRO A 209 -3.90 12.42 5.38
CA PRO A 209 -4.75 12.75 4.24
C PRO A 209 -5.54 14.03 4.49
N GLN A 210 -5.71 14.87 3.46
CA GLN A 210 -6.45 16.14 3.59
C GLN A 210 -7.90 15.95 4.08
N LYS A 211 -8.58 14.86 3.72
CA LYS A 211 -9.97 14.58 4.13
C LYS A 211 -10.13 14.50 5.66
N HIS A 212 -9.08 14.09 6.40
CA HIS A 212 -9.11 14.05 7.87
C HIS A 212 -8.84 15.42 8.53
N SER A 213 -8.31 16.39 7.79
CA SER A 213 -8.01 17.72 8.33
C SER A 213 -9.27 18.59 8.56
N ARG A 214 -10.45 18.16 8.09
CA ARG A 214 -11.73 18.83 8.36
C ARG A 214 -12.46 18.30 9.60
N SER A 215 -11.90 17.32 10.32
CA SER A 215 -12.50 16.79 11.56
C SER A 215 -11.92 17.49 12.80
N LEU A 216 -12.62 18.55 13.22
CA LEU A 216 -12.69 19.14 14.58
C LEU A 216 -11.41 19.20 15.42
N LEU A 217 -10.37 19.91 14.97
CA LEU A 217 -9.29 20.34 15.90
C LEU A 217 -8.46 21.51 15.35
N TRP A 218 -9.08 22.54 14.77
CA TRP A 218 -8.43 23.84 14.58
C TRP A 218 -9.43 24.98 14.77
N ASP A 219 -10.16 24.97 15.88
CA ASP A 219 -10.78 26.20 16.37
C ASP A 219 -9.68 26.97 17.13
N TRP A 220 -8.81 27.64 16.39
CA TRP A 220 -7.93 28.66 16.96
C TRP A 220 -8.81 29.89 17.27
N GLY A 221 -9.59 29.81 18.35
CA GLY A 221 -10.18 30.97 18.98
C GLY A 221 -9.06 31.85 19.51
N TRP A 222 -8.73 32.91 18.78
CA TRP A 222 -7.85 33.96 19.27
C TRP A 222 -8.65 34.81 20.26
N GLU A 223 -8.74 34.38 21.51
CA GLU A 223 -9.06 35.30 22.60
C GLU A 223 -7.75 35.73 23.25
N LEU A 224 -7.27 36.88 22.76
CA LEU A 224 -6.40 37.77 23.53
C LEU A 224 -7.15 38.13 24.81
N ASP A 225 -6.66 37.70 25.96
CA ASP A 225 -6.91 38.47 27.17
C ASP A 225 -5.69 38.45 28.10
N GLY A 226 -5.26 39.67 28.42
CA GLY A 226 -4.23 39.97 29.40
C GLY A 226 -4.70 39.67 30.82
N SER A 227 -3.76 39.15 31.60
CA SER A 227 -3.70 38.95 33.05
C SER A 227 -4.38 40.03 33.95
N PRO A 228 -4.40 39.86 35.30
CA PRO A 228 -4.97 38.79 36.13
C PRO A 228 -5.77 39.36 37.34
N SER A 229 -6.15 38.48 38.30
CA SER A 229 -6.79 38.68 39.64
C SER A 229 -8.31 38.41 39.66
N SER A 230 -8.91 37.68 40.60
CA SER A 230 -8.57 37.37 41.99
C SER A 230 -9.35 36.14 42.52
N SER A 231 -8.68 35.34 43.36
CA SER A 231 -9.18 34.57 44.53
C SER A 231 -10.59 33.94 44.51
N SER A 232 -10.64 32.61 44.60
CA SER A 232 -11.27 31.91 45.73
C SER A 232 -10.93 30.41 45.73
N SER A 233 -10.39 29.96 46.85
CA SER A 233 -10.12 28.57 47.22
C SER A 233 -11.37 27.90 47.80
N MET A 234 -11.71 26.66 47.42
CA MET A 234 -12.19 25.61 48.35
C MET A 234 -12.01 24.20 47.75
N SER A 235 -11.12 23.44 48.40
CA SER A 235 -11.11 22.00 48.75
C SER A 235 -11.64 20.89 47.82
N ALA A 236 -10.75 19.90 47.62
CA ALA A 236 -10.88 18.43 47.58
C ALA A 236 -12.30 17.83 47.55
N ASP A 237 -12.62 16.79 46.77
CA ASP A 237 -11.91 15.51 46.70
C ASP A 237 -12.51 14.71 45.53
N THR A 238 -11.69 14.01 44.75
CA THR A 238 -12.00 12.70 44.13
C THR A 238 -10.86 12.31 43.21
N THR A 239 -10.13 11.30 43.66
CA THR A 239 -9.11 10.58 42.92
C THR A 239 -9.73 9.86 41.72
N GLU A 240 -9.43 10.30 40.51
CA GLU A 240 -9.48 9.43 39.33
C GLU A 240 -8.24 9.65 38.47
N LYS A 241 -7.25 8.76 38.66
CA LYS A 241 -6.08 8.65 37.81
C LYS A 241 -6.53 8.23 36.40
N HIS A 242 -6.88 9.19 35.56
CA HIS A 242 -6.94 9.00 34.11
C HIS A 242 -5.53 8.76 33.58
N ARG A 243 -5.10 7.49 33.65
CA ARG A 243 -3.95 6.99 32.88
C ARG A 243 -4.37 6.98 31.42
N SER A 244 -4.20 8.12 30.75
CA SER A 244 -4.45 8.30 29.32
C SER A 244 -3.64 7.29 28.52
N LYS A 245 -4.25 6.16 28.18
CA LYS A 245 -3.81 5.31 27.06
C LYS A 245 -4.01 6.14 25.80
N LYS A 246 -2.98 6.91 25.40
CA LYS A 246 -2.85 7.46 24.05
C LYS A 246 -2.76 6.28 23.08
N GLN A 247 -3.92 5.80 22.63
CA GLN A 247 -4.00 4.89 21.50
C GLN A 247 -3.52 5.66 20.27
N ARG A 248 -2.41 5.20 19.68
CA ARG A 248 -1.81 5.73 18.45
C ARG A 248 -2.83 5.48 17.34
N LEU A 249 -3.67 6.45 17.02
CA LEU A 249 -4.57 6.38 15.87
C LEU A 249 -3.70 6.40 14.60
N THR A 250 -3.36 5.23 14.08
CA THR A 250 -2.97 5.09 12.68
C THR A 250 -4.19 5.50 11.85
N PRO A 251 -4.08 6.45 10.91
CA PRO A 251 -5.19 6.77 10.02
C PRO A 251 -5.69 5.50 9.34
N ASP A 252 -7.00 5.39 9.15
CA ASP A 252 -7.60 4.26 8.44
C ASP A 252 -6.90 4.08 7.08
N GLY A 253 -6.46 2.85 6.80
CA GLY A 253 -5.81 2.51 5.53
C GLY A 253 -4.29 2.74 5.45
N VAL A 254 -3.60 3.13 6.54
CA VAL A 254 -2.13 3.18 6.59
C VAL A 254 -1.56 1.92 7.23
N GLY A 255 -0.64 1.25 6.55
CA GLY A 255 0.01 0.04 7.02
C GLY A 255 1.48 -0.04 6.60
N MET A 256 2.27 -0.80 7.34
CA MET A 256 3.58 -1.23 6.85
C MET A 256 3.37 -2.38 5.86
N ARG A 257 4.06 -2.36 4.72
CA ARG A 257 4.05 -3.47 3.77
C ARG A 257 4.69 -4.71 4.39
N SER A 258 4.39 -5.87 3.82
CA SER A 258 4.91 -7.17 4.31
C SER A 258 6.43 -7.28 4.27
N ASP A 259 7.10 -6.44 3.47
CA ASP A 259 8.56 -6.34 3.42
C ASP A 259 9.16 -5.58 4.62
N GLY A 260 8.35 -4.89 5.42
CA GLY A 260 8.80 -4.05 6.54
C GLY A 260 9.58 -2.80 6.09
N GLN A 261 9.62 -2.54 4.79
CA GLN A 261 10.49 -1.56 4.16
C GLN A 261 9.70 -0.33 3.73
N TRP A 262 8.45 -0.51 3.29
CA TRP A 262 7.64 0.56 2.75
C TRP A 262 6.34 0.72 3.53
N ILE A 263 5.86 1.95 3.63
CA ILE A 263 4.51 2.26 4.10
C ILE A 263 3.58 2.24 2.90
N GLU A 264 2.42 1.62 3.05
CA GLU A 264 1.31 1.73 2.12
C GLU A 264 0.17 2.52 2.76
N GLN A 265 -0.42 3.41 1.98
CA GLN A 265 -1.56 4.21 2.39
C GLN A 265 -2.66 4.09 1.34
N GLU A 266 -3.82 3.57 1.73
CA GLU A 266 -4.99 3.51 0.86
C GLU A 266 -5.39 4.93 0.43
N ILE A 267 -5.54 5.11 -0.89
CA ILE A 267 -5.98 6.36 -1.51
C ILE A 267 -7.25 6.10 -2.30
N ASN A 268 -8.12 7.11 -2.35
CA ASN A 268 -9.39 6.96 -3.04
C ASN A 268 -9.15 6.86 -4.54
N ILE A 269 -9.83 5.91 -5.18
CA ILE A 269 -9.95 5.84 -6.62
C ILE A 269 -11.30 6.43 -6.98
N GLU A 270 -11.33 7.52 -7.74
CA GLU A 270 -12.56 7.99 -8.37
C GLU A 270 -12.73 7.24 -9.69
N LEU A 271 -13.47 6.13 -9.62
CA LEU A 271 -13.90 5.39 -10.79
C LEU A 271 -15.14 6.10 -11.36
N ASP A 272 -15.01 6.68 -12.55
CA ASP A 272 -16.16 7.19 -13.32
C ASP A 272 -17.21 6.06 -13.48
N GLU A 273 -18.51 6.36 -13.31
CA GLU A 273 -19.61 5.37 -13.33
C GLU A 273 -19.61 4.52 -14.61
N GLN A 274 -19.15 5.11 -15.71
CA GLN A 274 -19.05 4.43 -16.99
C GLN A 274 -17.84 3.47 -17.10
N CYS A 275 -16.94 3.40 -16.09
CA CYS A 275 -15.95 2.32 -15.95
C CYS A 275 -16.61 0.96 -15.71
N LEU A 276 -17.86 0.97 -15.23
CA LEU A 276 -18.66 -0.23 -14.96
C LEU A 276 -19.23 -0.87 -16.24
N GLU A 277 -19.17 -0.17 -17.37
CA GLU A 277 -19.74 -0.59 -18.67
C GLU A 277 -18.69 -1.05 -19.70
N GLY A 278 -17.42 -1.21 -19.30
CA GLY A 278 -16.39 -1.81 -20.16
C GLY A 278 -15.89 -0.93 -21.32
N LYS A 279 -16.23 0.36 -21.34
CA LYS A 279 -15.65 1.34 -22.28
C LYS A 279 -14.34 1.89 -21.72
N GLU A 280 -13.34 2.00 -22.60
CA GLU A 280 -11.98 2.45 -22.32
C GLU A 280 -11.98 3.82 -21.64
N LYS A 281 -11.42 3.90 -20.43
CA LYS A 281 -11.46 5.10 -19.60
C LYS A 281 -10.16 5.33 -18.87
N ASN A 282 -9.94 6.59 -18.56
CA ASN A 282 -8.85 7.07 -17.75
C ASN A 282 -9.34 7.18 -16.31
N VAL A 283 -8.65 6.55 -15.36
CA VAL A 283 -8.90 6.66 -13.92
C VAL A 283 -7.95 7.70 -13.35
N SER A 284 -8.49 8.75 -12.72
CA SER A 284 -7.68 9.70 -11.95
C SER A 284 -7.49 9.15 -10.54
N ILE A 285 -6.25 9.15 -10.07
CA ILE A 285 -5.93 8.85 -8.69
C ILE A 285 -5.19 10.05 -8.13
N GLU A 286 -5.77 10.65 -7.10
CA GLU A 286 -5.28 11.89 -6.50
C GLU A 286 -5.10 11.71 -4.99
N PHE A 287 -3.99 12.24 -4.47
CA PHE A 287 -3.70 12.19 -3.05
C PHE A 287 -3.01 13.46 -2.59
N ARG A 288 -3.64 14.17 -1.66
CA ARG A 288 -3.01 15.23 -0.86
C ARG A 288 -2.68 14.74 0.55
N GLY A 289 -1.39 14.74 0.88
CA GLY A 289 -0.87 14.39 2.20
C GLY A 289 -0.11 15.53 2.86
N PHE A 290 -0.41 15.83 4.12
CA PHE A 290 0.36 16.80 4.92
C PHE A 290 1.54 16.14 5.62
N THR A 291 2.68 16.84 5.62
CA THR A 291 3.80 16.52 6.50
C THR A 291 3.54 17.18 7.85
N ARG A 292 3.57 16.40 8.93
CA ARG A 292 3.41 16.98 10.28
C ARG A 292 4.66 17.73 10.76
N SER A 293 5.75 17.68 9.99
CA SER A 293 7.00 18.37 10.27
C SER A 293 7.75 18.62 8.96
N HIS A 294 8.41 19.77 8.88
CA HIS A 294 9.22 20.17 7.73
C HIS A 294 10.62 19.53 7.73
N ARG A 295 10.96 18.74 8.76
CA ARG A 295 12.24 18.02 8.88
C ARG A 295 12.11 16.54 8.49
N CYS A 296 11.27 16.25 7.49
CA CYS A 296 11.19 14.92 6.91
C CYS A 296 11.50 14.94 5.42
N GLN A 297 12.04 13.81 4.97
CA GLN A 297 12.16 13.42 3.59
C GLN A 297 11.17 12.29 3.32
N ILE A 298 10.37 12.44 2.27
CA ILE A 298 9.44 11.43 1.79
C ILE A 298 10.03 10.80 0.55
N ILE A 299 10.17 9.49 0.55
CA ILE A 299 10.62 8.73 -0.60
C ILE A 299 9.42 7.98 -1.16
N ILE A 300 8.98 8.30 -2.37
CA ILE A 300 7.84 7.67 -3.03
C ILE A 300 8.36 6.64 -4.03
N GLU A 301 7.92 5.39 -3.88
CA GLU A 301 8.17 4.35 -4.88
C GLU A 301 7.16 4.45 -6.02
N GLY A 302 5.89 4.65 -5.70
CA GLY A 302 4.81 4.66 -6.69
C GLY A 302 3.42 4.50 -6.08
N ILE A 303 2.43 4.30 -6.97
CA ILE A 303 1.05 3.96 -6.61
C ILE A 303 0.77 2.52 -7.05
N GLU A 304 0.41 1.66 -6.10
CA GLU A 304 0.03 0.26 -6.36
C GLU A 304 -1.50 0.11 -6.38
N ILE A 305 -2.00 -0.54 -7.43
CA ILE A 305 -3.41 -0.84 -7.64
C ILE A 305 -3.56 -2.36 -7.53
N ARG A 306 -4.37 -2.78 -6.56
CA ARG A 306 -4.57 -4.20 -6.25
C ARG A 306 -5.99 -4.45 -5.75
N PRO A 307 -6.46 -5.70 -5.77
CA PRO A 307 -7.74 -6.05 -5.16
C PRO A 307 -7.75 -5.58 -3.70
N LYS A 308 -8.83 -4.88 -3.31
CA LYS A 308 -9.14 -4.64 -1.91
C LYS A 308 -9.32 -6.00 -1.28
N GLY A 309 -8.51 -6.32 -0.28
CA GLY A 309 -8.68 -7.57 0.45
C GLY A 309 -10.13 -7.65 0.88
N MET A 310 -10.81 -8.77 0.61
CA MET A 310 -12.14 -9.00 1.17
C MET A 310 -12.00 -8.85 2.68
N GLY A 311 -12.33 -7.67 3.20
CA GLY A 311 -12.58 -7.50 4.61
C GLY A 311 -13.55 -8.60 4.98
N LYS A 312 -13.28 -9.31 6.08
CA LYS A 312 -14.17 -10.35 6.62
C LYS A 312 -15.59 -9.94 6.30
N PHE A 313 -16.27 -10.71 5.43
CA PHE A 313 -17.70 -10.49 5.16
C PHE A 313 -18.34 -10.39 6.53
N LYS A 314 -18.67 -9.18 6.99
CA LYS A 314 -19.57 -9.00 8.10
C LYS A 314 -20.87 -9.53 7.53
N SER A 315 -21.25 -10.71 8.02
CA SER A 315 -22.49 -11.39 7.70
C SER A 315 -23.64 -10.38 7.75
N TRP A 316 -24.11 -9.96 6.58
CA TRP A 316 -25.46 -9.45 6.45
C TRP A 316 -26.36 -10.65 6.25
N LEU A 317 -26.56 -11.37 7.36
CA LEU A 317 -27.65 -12.30 7.59
C LEU A 317 -28.06 -12.04 9.04
N ASN A 318 -28.93 -11.05 9.20
CA ASN A 318 -29.99 -10.99 10.20
C ASN A 318 -31.22 -10.47 9.47
#